data_AF-A0A932FJE8-F1
#
_entry.id   AF-A0A932FJE8-F1
#
_cell.length_a   1.000
_cell.length_b   1.000
_cell.length_c   1.000
_cell.angle_alpha   90.00
_cell.angle_beta   90.00
_cell.angle_gamma   90.00
#
_symmetry.space_group_name_H-M   'P 1'
#
loop_
_entity.id
_entity.type
_entity.pdbx_description
1 polymer ?
#
loop_
_entity_poly.entity_id
_entity_poly.type
_entity_poly.pdbx_seq_one_letter_code
_entity_poly.pdbx_strand_id
1 'polypeptide(L)'
;MERTYTTPLLDKLGIRPGFRVALVRITDPDIRNSLATRTSDVIEAADVIDGAPAGDVDIDVVLLGADTEHELAQLAAWRSRIRPSGAIWVVSRKGRTATLRDIEVIAAARAAGLVDNKVAAFSATHTALRLVIPGADRPR
;
A
#
# COMPACT_ATOMS: atom_id res chain seq x y z
N MET A 1 23.38 -20.64 15.33
CA MET A 1 23.13 -19.19 15.16
C MET A 1 22.31 -19.02 13.90
N GLU A 2 20.99 -18.93 14.06
CA GLU A 2 20.07 -18.74 12.93
C GLU A 2 20.28 -17.32 12.38
N ARG A 3 20.75 -17.21 11.14
CA ARG A 3 20.88 -15.92 10.47
C ARG A 3 19.49 -15.49 10.03
N THR A 4 18.77 -14.76 10.89
CA THR A 4 17.54 -14.09 10.48
C THR A 4 17.92 -12.96 9.53
N TYR A 5 18.02 -13.27 8.23
CA TYR A 5 18.06 -12.28 7.16
C TYR A 5 16.68 -11.62 7.09
N THR A 6 16.39 -10.68 7.99
CA THR A 6 15.26 -9.79 7.79
C THR A 6 15.74 -8.63 6.92
N THR A 7 15.52 -8.74 5.61
CA THR A 7 15.50 -7.53 4.78
C THR A 7 14.50 -6.56 5.43
N PRO A 8 14.88 -5.30 5.71
CA PRO A 8 14.00 -4.34 6.37
C PRO A 8 12.67 -4.22 5.63
N LEU A 9 11.58 -4.00 6.38
CA LEU A 9 10.22 -3.96 5.82
C LEU A 9 10.12 -3.00 4.63
N LEU A 10 10.67 -1.79 4.75
CA LEU A 10 10.62 -0.78 3.69
C LEU A 10 11.28 -1.26 2.39
N ASP A 11 12.36 -2.02 2.48
CA ASP A 11 13.04 -2.58 1.31
C ASP A 11 12.22 -3.71 0.67
N LYS A 12 11.52 -4.52 1.49
CA LYS A 12 10.55 -5.51 0.97
C LYS A 12 9.40 -4.84 0.22
N LEU A 13 8.94 -3.70 0.72
CA LEU A 13 7.88 -2.88 0.12
C LEU A 13 8.37 -2.05 -1.09
N GLY A 14 9.69 -1.99 -1.31
CA GLY A 14 10.30 -1.23 -2.40
C GLY A 14 10.28 0.29 -2.18
N ILE A 15 10.18 0.73 -0.93
CA ILE A 15 10.14 2.15 -0.56
C ILE A 15 11.57 2.69 -0.52
N ARG A 16 11.89 3.54 -1.50
CA ARG A 16 13.23 4.13 -1.66
C ARG A 16 13.33 5.50 -0.98
N PRO A 17 14.54 5.98 -0.68
CA PRO A 17 14.72 7.34 -0.20
C PRO A 17 14.10 8.37 -1.15
N GLY A 18 13.45 9.39 -0.60
CA GLY A 18 12.80 10.46 -1.37
C GLY A 18 11.48 10.07 -2.04
N PHE A 19 10.97 8.86 -1.85
CA PHE A 19 9.64 8.48 -2.31
C PHE A 19 8.56 9.25 -1.56
N ARG A 20 7.53 9.67 -2.30
CA ARG A 20 6.29 10.18 -1.75
C ARG A 20 5.40 9.01 -1.35
N VAL A 21 5.12 8.88 -0.05
CA VAL A 21 4.40 7.73 0.51
C VAL A 21 3.11 8.19 1.16
N ALA A 22 1.99 7.61 0.76
CA ALA A 22 0.72 7.80 1.46
C ALA A 22 0.50 6.67 2.47
N LEU A 23 0.24 7.03 3.74
CA LEU A 23 -0.14 6.10 4.80
C LEU A 23 -1.64 6.25 5.07
N VAL A 24 -2.42 5.23 4.76
CA VAL A 24 -3.88 5.28 4.72
C VAL A 24 -4.45 4.19 5.62
N ARG A 25 -5.21 4.57 6.64
CA ARG A 25 -5.85 3.64 7.60
C ARG A 25 -4.88 2.67 8.29
N ILE A 26 -3.63 3.10 8.48
CA ILE A 26 -2.62 2.37 9.25
C ILE A 26 -2.19 3.27 10.41
N THR A 27 -2.40 2.79 11.63
CA THR A 27 -2.14 3.54 12.87
C THR A 27 -0.88 3.04 13.59
N ASP A 28 -0.17 2.08 13.01
CA ASP A 28 1.03 1.48 13.57
C ASP A 28 2.16 2.53 13.65
N PRO A 29 2.64 2.89 14.87
CA PRO A 29 3.70 3.88 15.02
C PRO A 29 5.06 3.39 14.50
N ASP A 30 5.30 2.07 14.42
CA ASP A 30 6.59 1.52 14.01
C ASP A 30 6.82 1.72 12.50
N ILE A 31 5.78 1.54 11.68
CA ILE A 31 5.88 1.86 10.25
C ILE A 31 6.03 3.37 10.02
N ARG A 32 5.33 4.21 10.78
CA ARG A 32 5.49 5.67 10.71
C ARG A 32 6.92 6.09 11.02
N ASN A 33 7.47 5.61 12.13
CA ASN A 33 8.85 5.90 12.52
C ASN A 33 9.84 5.39 11.47
N SER A 34 9.62 4.18 10.95
CA SER A 34 10.45 3.63 9.87
C SER A 34 10.41 4.51 8.62
N LEU A 35 9.23 4.94 8.18
CA LEU A 35 9.06 5.83 7.02
C LEU A 35 9.78 7.15 7.21
N ALA A 36 9.70 7.77 8.40
CA ALA A 36 10.39 9.02 8.72
C ALA A 36 11.93 8.91 8.60
N THR A 37 12.51 7.73 8.76
CA THR A 37 13.95 7.51 8.50
C THR A 37 14.31 7.44 7.02
N ARG A 38 13.32 7.25 6.13
CA ARG A 38 13.51 6.97 4.71
C ARG A 38 13.08 8.12 3.81
N THR A 39 11.99 8.80 4.17
CA THR A 39 11.43 9.92 3.40
C THR A 39 10.76 10.92 4.33
N SER A 40 10.85 12.19 3.98
CA SER A 40 10.14 13.29 4.63
C SER A 40 8.80 13.61 3.96
N ASP A 41 8.49 13.00 2.80
CA ASP A 41 7.25 13.22 2.05
C ASP A 41 6.25 12.09 2.33
N VAL A 42 5.81 12.02 3.59
CA VAL A 42 4.76 11.10 4.04
C VAL A 42 3.45 11.86 4.15
N ILE A 43 2.44 11.41 3.42
CA ILE A 43 1.08 11.92 3.50
C ILE A 43 0.30 11.00 4.42
N GLU A 44 -0.17 11.51 5.56
CA GLU A 44 -1.11 10.77 6.41
C GLU A 44 -2.53 11.04 5.93
N ALA A 45 -3.20 10.01 5.42
CA ALA A 45 -4.57 10.16 4.93
C ALA A 45 -5.61 10.09 6.07
N ALA A 46 -5.23 10.47 7.29
CA ALA A 46 -6.21 10.77 8.35
C ALA A 46 -7.08 12.00 7.96
N ASP A 47 -6.55 12.87 7.09
CA ASP A 47 -7.23 14.05 6.52
C ASP A 47 -8.08 13.74 5.27
N VAL A 48 -8.24 12.46 4.90
CA VAL A 48 -9.01 12.03 3.72
C VAL A 48 -10.35 11.47 4.17
N ILE A 49 -11.18 12.37 4.67
CA ILE A 49 -12.62 12.15 4.84
C ILE A 49 -13.23 12.89 3.64
N ASP A 50 -13.89 12.17 2.73
CA ASP A 50 -14.52 12.68 1.48
C ASP A 50 -13.67 12.98 0.24
N GLY A 51 -12.36 12.77 0.27
CA GLY A 51 -11.56 12.95 -0.94
C GLY A 51 -10.09 13.07 -0.63
N ALA A 52 -9.29 12.29 -1.34
CA ALA A 52 -7.85 12.31 -1.17
C ALA A 52 -7.27 13.70 -1.54
N PRO A 53 -6.06 14.07 -1.05
CA PRO A 53 -5.51 15.44 -1.15
C PRO A 53 -5.67 16.10 -2.52
N ALA A 54 -6.01 17.40 -2.56
CA ALA A 54 -6.19 18.13 -3.82
C ALA A 54 -4.89 18.19 -4.66
N GLY A 55 -4.97 17.86 -5.95
CA GLY A 55 -3.90 18.02 -6.94
C GLY A 55 -3.48 16.74 -7.67
N ASP A 56 -2.77 16.89 -8.80
CA ASP A 56 -2.00 15.83 -9.46
C ASP A 56 -0.83 15.44 -8.55
N VAL A 57 -1.09 14.49 -7.65
CA VAL A 57 -0.07 13.96 -6.75
C VAL A 57 0.53 12.74 -7.43
N ASP A 58 1.81 12.78 -7.80
CA ASP A 58 2.56 11.60 -8.26
C ASP A 58 3.02 10.77 -7.06
N ILE A 59 2.13 9.97 -6.48
CA ILE A 59 2.47 9.11 -5.33
C ILE A 59 3.31 7.92 -5.79
N ASP A 60 4.44 7.68 -5.15
CA ASP A 60 5.27 6.51 -5.42
C ASP A 60 4.65 5.24 -4.83
N VAL A 61 4.22 5.31 -3.56
CA VAL A 61 3.70 4.18 -2.81
C VAL A 61 2.52 4.60 -1.93
N VAL A 62 1.42 3.86 -1.99
CA VAL A 62 0.32 3.94 -1.03
C VAL A 62 0.37 2.70 -0.14
N LEU A 63 0.34 2.87 1.17
CA LEU A 63 0.10 1.79 2.13
C LEU A 63 -1.34 1.93 2.63
N LEU A 64 -2.22 1.03 2.18
CA LEU A 64 -3.65 1.06 2.48
C LEU A 64 -4.01 -0.06 3.45
N GLY A 65 -4.32 0.28 4.70
CA GLY A 65 -4.90 -0.63 5.67
C GLY A 65 -6.34 -0.99 5.28
N ALA A 66 -6.65 -2.28 5.23
CA ALA A 66 -8.00 -2.78 4.95
C ALA A 66 -8.33 -4.03 5.77
N ASP A 67 -9.50 -3.99 6.40
CA ASP A 67 -10.15 -5.06 7.13
C ASP A 67 -11.50 -5.45 6.50
N THR A 68 -12.07 -4.65 5.57
CA THR A 68 -13.35 -4.92 4.90
C THR A 68 -13.32 -4.62 3.40
N GLU A 69 -14.23 -5.22 2.63
CA GLU A 69 -14.33 -4.98 1.18
C GLU A 69 -14.71 -3.53 0.85
N HIS A 70 -15.49 -2.88 1.72
CA HIS A 70 -15.87 -1.47 1.55
C HIS A 70 -14.64 -0.55 1.53
N GLU A 71 -13.63 -0.85 2.33
CA GLU A 71 -12.39 -0.06 2.38
C GLU A 71 -11.56 -0.24 1.11
N LEU A 72 -11.68 -1.38 0.42
CA LEU A 72 -11.04 -1.64 -0.87
C LEU A 72 -11.65 -0.79 -2.00
N ALA A 73 -12.83 -0.20 -1.82
CA ALA A 73 -13.43 0.71 -2.81
C ALA A 73 -12.54 1.94 -3.08
N GLN A 74 -11.67 2.32 -2.14
CA GLN A 74 -10.71 3.42 -2.31
C GLN A 74 -9.61 3.11 -3.34
N LEU A 75 -9.42 1.86 -3.77
CA LEU A 75 -8.40 1.47 -4.73
C LEU A 75 -8.51 2.25 -6.06
N ALA A 76 -9.73 2.52 -6.53
CA ALA A 76 -9.94 3.30 -7.75
C ALA A 76 -9.46 4.75 -7.59
N ALA A 77 -9.72 5.37 -6.44
CA ALA A 77 -9.29 6.73 -6.14
C ALA A 77 -7.76 6.82 -5.97
N TRP A 78 -7.13 5.80 -5.40
CA TRP A 78 -5.67 5.75 -5.27
C TRP A 78 -4.98 5.40 -6.57
N ARG A 79 -5.60 4.60 -7.46
CA ARG A 79 -5.06 4.30 -8.79
C ARG A 79 -4.80 5.57 -9.60
N SER A 80 -5.71 6.54 -9.57
CA SER A 80 -5.54 7.80 -10.32
C SER A 80 -4.48 8.74 -9.74
N ARG A 81 -3.91 8.42 -8.57
CA ARG A 81 -2.95 9.25 -7.83
C ARG A 81 -1.60 8.59 -7.64
N ILE A 82 -1.46 7.31 -7.96
CA ILE A 82 -0.12 6.75 -8.06
C ILE A 82 0.44 7.14 -9.42
N ARG A 83 1.72 7.48 -9.45
CA ARG A 83 2.41 7.64 -10.73
C ARG A 83 2.32 6.32 -11.52
N PRO A 84 2.51 6.31 -12.84
CA PRO A 84 2.43 5.09 -13.67
C PRO A 84 3.23 3.87 -13.15
N SER A 85 4.41 4.12 -12.60
CA SER A 85 5.30 3.09 -12.04
C SER A 85 5.16 2.89 -10.53
N GLY A 86 4.18 3.57 -9.91
CA GLY A 86 3.87 3.50 -8.49
C GLY A 86 3.17 2.21 -8.09
N ALA A 87 2.86 2.08 -6.81
CA ALA A 87 2.21 0.91 -6.27
C ALA A 87 1.27 1.23 -5.10
N ILE A 88 0.26 0.41 -4.94
CA ILE A 88 -0.58 0.37 -3.74
C ILE A 88 -0.31 -0.96 -3.05
N TRP A 89 0.09 -0.93 -1.78
CA TRP A 89 0.15 -2.09 -0.91
C TRP A 89 -1.10 -2.12 -0.05
N VAL A 90 -1.97 -3.11 -0.28
CA VAL A 90 -3.09 -3.37 0.61
C VAL A 90 -2.57 -4.19 1.79
N VAL A 91 -2.63 -3.61 2.99
CA VAL A 91 -2.21 -4.21 4.25
C VAL A 91 -3.44 -4.73 4.98
N SER A 92 -3.52 -6.04 5.16
CA SER A 92 -4.67 -6.71 5.78
C SER A 92 -4.23 -7.72 6.82
N ARG A 93 -5.13 -8.03 7.76
CA ARG A 93 -4.89 -9.06 8.78
C ARG A 93 -4.67 -10.41 8.12
N LYS A 94 -3.78 -11.22 8.68
CA LYS A 94 -3.50 -12.59 8.21
C LYS A 94 -3.77 -13.65 9.28
N GLY A 95 -3.79 -14.90 8.86
CA GLY A 95 -3.97 -16.04 9.76
C GLY A 95 -5.39 -16.09 10.31
N ARG A 96 -5.54 -16.48 11.59
CA ARG A 96 -6.86 -16.71 12.21
C ARG A 96 -7.68 -15.44 12.40
N THR A 97 -7.06 -14.27 12.36
CA THR A 97 -7.74 -12.97 12.50
C THR A 97 -7.98 -12.29 11.15
N ALA A 98 -7.73 -12.99 10.03
CA ALA A 98 -7.98 -12.46 8.71
C ALA A 98 -9.47 -12.18 8.52
N THR A 99 -9.80 -10.95 8.14
CA THR A 99 -11.16 -10.50 7.82
C THR A 99 -11.38 -10.33 6.32
N LEU A 100 -10.29 -10.34 5.55
CA LEU A 100 -10.27 -10.33 4.09
C LEU A 100 -9.44 -11.50 3.59
N ARG A 101 -9.91 -12.16 2.53
CA ARG A 101 -9.10 -13.13 1.77
C ARG A 101 -8.42 -12.41 0.61
N ASP A 102 -7.25 -12.91 0.19
CA ASP A 102 -6.51 -12.36 -0.95
C ASP A 102 -7.38 -12.31 -2.23
N ILE A 103 -8.31 -13.26 -2.41
CA ILE A 103 -9.21 -13.27 -3.58
C ILE A 103 -10.15 -12.06 -3.62
N GLU A 104 -10.57 -11.54 -2.46
CA GLU A 104 -11.41 -10.34 -2.36
C GLU A 104 -10.59 -9.09 -2.70
N VAL A 105 -9.34 -9.04 -2.22
CA VAL A 105 -8.40 -7.96 -2.56
C VAL A 105 -8.09 -7.95 -4.05
N ILE A 106 -7.84 -9.12 -4.65
CA ILE A 106 -7.56 -9.27 -6.09
C ILE A 106 -8.79 -8.89 -6.93
N ALA A 107 -9.99 -9.28 -6.51
CA ALA A 107 -11.23 -8.91 -7.20
C ALA A 107 -11.43 -7.38 -7.20
N ALA A 108 -11.25 -6.74 -6.03
CA ALA A 108 -11.33 -5.29 -5.92
C ALA A 108 -10.24 -4.57 -6.72
N ALA A 109 -9.01 -5.10 -6.72
CA ALA A 109 -7.91 -4.58 -7.54
C ALA A 109 -8.24 -4.59 -9.03
N ARG A 110 -8.77 -5.72 -9.54
CA ARG A 110 -9.18 -5.83 -10.95
C ARG A 110 -10.31 -4.89 -11.30
N ALA A 111 -11.32 -4.76 -10.43
CA ALA A 111 -12.41 -3.79 -10.61
C ALA A 111 -11.90 -2.34 -10.65
N ALA A 112 -10.83 -2.04 -9.91
CA ALA A 112 -10.16 -0.75 -9.94
C ALA A 112 -9.18 -0.59 -11.13
N GLY A 113 -8.95 -1.59 -11.98
CA GLY A 113 -7.98 -1.52 -13.08
C GLY A 113 -6.52 -1.65 -12.63
N LEU A 114 -6.28 -2.41 -11.56
CA LEU A 114 -4.97 -2.77 -11.02
C LEU A 114 -4.73 -4.28 -11.14
N VAL A 115 -3.47 -4.68 -11.08
CA VAL A 115 -3.05 -6.09 -11.01
C VAL A 115 -2.13 -6.32 -9.83
N ASP A 116 -2.27 -7.46 -9.16
CA ASP A 116 -1.34 -7.90 -8.13
C ASP A 116 -0.05 -8.47 -8.75
N ASN A 117 1.08 -8.33 -8.06
CA ASN A 117 2.33 -8.95 -8.50
C ASN A 117 3.27 -9.41 -7.39
N LYS A 118 3.00 -9.04 -6.14
CA LYS A 118 3.88 -9.38 -5.02
C LYS A 118 3.08 -9.42 -3.73
N VAL A 119 3.44 -10.33 -2.85
CA VAL A 119 3.00 -10.34 -1.45
C VAL A 119 4.22 -10.19 -0.55
N ALA A 120 4.06 -9.53 0.59
CA ALA A 120 5.10 -9.38 1.59
C ALA A 120 4.53 -9.53 3.00
N ALA A 121 5.29 -10.16 3.89
CA ALA A 121 5.01 -10.09 5.32
C ALA A 121 5.19 -8.64 5.79
N PHE A 122 4.11 -8.03 6.29
CA PHE A 122 4.11 -6.65 6.78
C PHE A 122 4.48 -6.59 8.26
N SER A 123 3.79 -7.39 9.08
CA SER A 123 4.07 -7.53 10.51
C SER A 123 3.73 -8.95 10.99
N ALA A 124 3.75 -9.19 12.30
CA ALA A 124 3.30 -10.47 12.86
C ALA A 124 1.83 -10.75 12.55
N THR A 125 1.00 -9.70 12.51
CA THR A 125 -0.46 -9.80 12.38
C THR A 125 -0.98 -9.45 10.98
N HIS A 126 -0.15 -8.82 10.13
CA HIS A 126 -0.57 -8.35 8.81
C HIS A 126 0.28 -8.92 7.67
N THR A 127 -0.35 -9.07 6.51
CA THR A 127 0.27 -9.28 5.20
C THR A 127 0.06 -8.03 4.35
N ALA A 128 0.84 -7.88 3.28
CA ALA A 128 0.64 -6.82 2.31
C ALA A 128 0.63 -7.40 0.88
N LEU A 129 -0.39 -7.08 0.10
CA LEU A 129 -0.48 -7.42 -1.32
C LEU A 129 -0.21 -6.18 -2.17
N ARG A 130 0.76 -6.27 -3.08
CA ARG A 130 1.16 -5.18 -3.97
C ARG A 130 0.32 -5.20 -5.23
N LEU A 131 -0.33 -4.07 -5.47
CA LEU A 131 -1.13 -3.75 -6.64
C LEU A 131 -0.43 -2.67 -7.46
N VAL A 132 -0.45 -2.80 -8.78
CA VAL A 132 0.13 -1.84 -9.71
C VAL A 132 -0.78 -1.59 -10.90
N ILE A 133 -0.59 -0.45 -11.56
CA ILE A 133 -1.17 -0.23 -12.90
C ILE A 133 -0.55 -1.27 -13.86
N PRO A 134 -1.36 -2.02 -14.64
CA PRO A 134 -0.85 -2.97 -15.63
C PRO A 134 0.15 -2.30 -16.58
N GLY A 135 1.21 -3.02 -16.97
CA GLY A 135 2.24 -2.44 -17.85
C GLY A 135 1.70 -1.92 -19.18
N ALA A 136 0.63 -2.54 -19.70
CA ALA A 136 -0.05 -2.12 -20.92
C ALA A 136 -0.81 -0.78 -20.78
N ASP A 137 -1.17 -0.40 -19.55
CA ASP A 137 -1.97 0.80 -19.24
C ASP A 137 -1.11 1.99 -18.81
N ARG A 138 0.22 1.82 -18.76
CA ARG A 138 1.15 2.90 -18.39
C ARG A 138 1.49 3.74 -19.63
N PRO A 139 1.55 5.08 -19.51
CA PRO A 139 2.15 5.92 -20.55
C PRO A 139 3.58 5.45 -20.85
N ARG A 140 3.93 5.45 -22.14
CA ARG A 140 5.27 5.10 -22.64
C ARG A 140 6.26 6.22 -22.42
#